data_AF-A0A183M7E9-F1
#
_entry.id   AF-A0A183M7E9-F1
#
_cell.length_a   1.000
_cell.length_b   1.000
_cell.length_c   1.000
_cell.angle_alpha   90.00
_cell.angle_beta   90.00
_cell.angle_gamma   90.00
#
_symmetry.space_group_name_H-M   'P 1'
#
loop_
_entity.id
_entity.type
_entity.pdbx_description
1 polymer ?
#
loop_
_entity_poly.entity_id
_entity_poly.type
_entity_poly.pdbx_seq_one_letter_code
_entity_poly.pdbx_strand_id
1 'polypeptide(L)'
;MARGLIGNMVSEALVGLDLVFTNDVSSQYSSALSSGFSFLCIDLFHPKSIVEDLSVTSGGPDPRSDLAYEKNGKSITKSLVGKVSTTIDVDADIISIRQSGAQLLMKELSWAAHLGLPAVIIRVNRPTSPNLARLLINFIRGEYTPIKIWLVFPMVINFNSSNEMENKESTPDELFCSPWHWWLNLSTMTADISDALGIVLEIPNDLPNESVISRWFSEPVVCLLIDTQLFLTNSKGYPVLPKSHQYIINRFFKVLMSSHTFLLMDIIKRFCYL
;
A
#
# COMPACT_ATOMS: atom_id res chain seq x y z
N MET A 1 -6.23 -16.78 13.45
CA MET A 1 -4.79 -16.79 13.81
C MET A 1 -4.23 -15.36 14.00
N ALA A 2 -4.73 -14.35 13.26
CA ALA A 2 -4.22 -12.97 13.33
C ALA A 2 -4.39 -12.27 14.70
N ARG A 3 -5.51 -12.50 15.42
CA ARG A 3 -5.79 -11.86 16.72
C ARG A 3 -4.83 -12.23 17.86
N GLY A 4 -4.13 -13.37 17.76
CA GLY A 4 -3.17 -13.81 18.79
C GLY A 4 -1.75 -13.24 18.61
N LEU A 5 -1.49 -12.54 17.50
CA LEU A 5 -0.16 -12.00 17.16
C LEU A 5 0.16 -10.69 17.90
N ILE A 6 -0.87 -10.02 18.43
CA ILE A 6 -0.78 -8.76 19.16
C ILE A 6 -1.11 -9.09 20.61
N GLY A 7 -0.08 -9.37 21.42
CA GLY A 7 -0.27 -9.79 22.81
C GLY A 7 -1.03 -8.75 23.64
N ASN A 8 -2.15 -9.15 24.24
CA ASN A 8 -2.92 -8.57 25.37
C ASN A 8 -3.05 -7.04 25.56
N MET A 9 -2.63 -6.19 24.63
CA MET A 9 -2.83 -4.75 24.71
C MET A 9 -3.23 -4.23 23.34
N VAL A 10 -4.29 -3.41 23.36
CA VAL A 10 -5.03 -2.83 22.22
C VAL A 10 -6.23 -3.67 21.78
N SER A 11 -7.37 -3.37 22.42
CA SER A 11 -8.69 -3.64 21.85
C SER A 11 -8.81 -2.91 20.50
N GLU A 12 -8.93 -3.68 19.42
CA GLU A 12 -9.36 -3.28 18.07
C GLU A 12 -8.32 -2.73 17.08
N ALA A 13 -7.10 -3.27 17.03
CA ALA A 13 -6.31 -3.14 15.81
C ALA A 13 -6.99 -3.91 14.65
N LEU A 14 -7.33 -3.23 13.55
CA LEU A 14 -7.89 -3.87 12.36
C LEU A 14 -6.74 -4.47 11.54
N VAL A 15 -6.82 -5.75 11.18
CA VAL A 15 -5.76 -6.41 10.40
C VAL A 15 -6.29 -6.73 9.01
N GLY A 16 -5.66 -6.17 7.99
CA GLY A 16 -5.92 -6.45 6.59
C GLY A 16 -5.00 -7.51 6.03
N LEU A 17 -5.45 -8.15 4.96
CA LEU A 17 -4.67 -9.12 4.20
C LEU A 17 -4.41 -8.59 2.79
N ASP A 18 -3.14 -8.44 2.41
CA ASP A 18 -2.77 -8.16 1.03
C ASP A 18 -2.75 -9.46 0.21
N LEU A 19 -3.61 -9.54 -0.81
CA LEU A 19 -3.74 -10.72 -1.66
C LEU A 19 -2.97 -10.56 -2.96
N VAL A 20 -2.31 -11.63 -3.37
CA VAL A 20 -1.95 -11.83 -4.78
C VAL A 20 -3.24 -11.95 -5.60
N PHE A 21 -3.23 -11.42 -6.83
CA PHE A 21 -4.37 -11.50 -7.74
C PHE A 21 -5.06 -12.89 -7.73
N THR A 22 -6.36 -12.88 -7.44
CA THR A 22 -7.19 -14.08 -7.30
C THR A 22 -8.49 -13.95 -8.09
N ASN A 23 -8.85 -14.96 -8.89
CA ASN A 23 -10.10 -14.92 -9.68
C ASN A 23 -11.37 -14.96 -8.84
N ASP A 24 -11.32 -15.54 -7.63
CA ASP A 24 -12.48 -15.68 -6.75
C ASP A 24 -12.30 -14.83 -5.48
N VAL A 25 -12.73 -13.57 -5.56
CA VAL A 25 -12.65 -12.60 -4.45
C VAL A 25 -13.56 -13.01 -3.29
N SER A 26 -14.75 -13.53 -3.59
CA SER A 26 -15.77 -13.85 -2.58
C SER A 26 -15.34 -15.02 -1.69
N SER A 27 -14.74 -16.06 -2.28
CA SER A 27 -14.16 -17.18 -1.53
C SER A 27 -12.96 -16.74 -0.69
N GLN A 28 -12.03 -15.96 -1.26
CA GLN A 28 -10.87 -15.45 -0.51
C GLN A 28 -11.30 -14.55 0.65
N TYR A 29 -12.34 -13.73 0.46
CA TYR A 29 -12.93 -12.95 1.54
C TYR A 29 -13.53 -13.79 2.65
N SER A 30 -14.22 -14.87 2.29
CA SER A 30 -14.74 -15.83 3.27
C SER A 30 -13.62 -16.47 4.10
N SER A 31 -12.55 -16.89 3.42
CA SER A 31 -11.37 -17.50 4.04
C SER A 31 -10.64 -16.52 4.96
N ALA A 32 -10.41 -15.29 4.50
CA ALA A 32 -9.72 -14.26 5.29
C ALA A 32 -10.52 -13.87 6.54
N LEU A 33 -11.84 -13.68 6.40
CA LEU A 33 -12.71 -13.38 7.54
C LEU A 33 -12.69 -14.51 8.57
N SER A 34 -12.73 -15.78 8.12
CA SER A 34 -12.62 -16.95 9.01
C SER A 34 -11.27 -17.03 9.73
N SER A 35 -10.21 -16.51 9.10
CA SER A 35 -8.86 -16.45 9.67
C SER A 35 -8.67 -15.31 10.67
N GLY A 36 -9.62 -14.37 10.73
CA GLY A 36 -9.68 -13.24 11.65
C GLY A 36 -9.21 -11.90 11.05
N PHE A 37 -9.09 -11.79 9.72
CA PHE A 37 -8.80 -10.53 9.04
C PHE A 37 -10.05 -9.66 8.91
N SER A 38 -9.86 -8.34 9.00
CA SER A 38 -10.91 -7.32 8.99
C SER A 38 -11.24 -6.81 7.58
N PHE A 39 -10.25 -6.78 6.68
CA PHE A 39 -10.39 -6.32 5.30
C PHE A 39 -9.36 -6.99 4.38
N LEU A 40 -9.50 -6.81 3.07
CA LEU A 40 -8.57 -7.32 2.06
C LEU A 40 -8.06 -6.21 1.16
N CYS A 41 -6.83 -6.32 0.70
CA CYS A 41 -6.33 -5.55 -0.43
C CYS A 41 -6.32 -6.43 -1.69
N ILE A 42 -6.90 -5.92 -2.78
CA ILE A 42 -7.08 -6.67 -4.02
C ILE A 42 -6.64 -5.83 -5.23
N ASP A 43 -5.99 -6.47 -6.19
CA ASP A 43 -5.72 -5.84 -7.49
C ASP A 43 -7.05 -5.62 -8.23
N LEU A 44 -7.30 -4.37 -8.65
CA LEU A 44 -8.54 -4.00 -9.36
C LEU A 44 -8.56 -4.55 -10.79
N PHE A 45 -7.38 -4.67 -11.39
CA PHE A 45 -7.14 -5.14 -12.75
C PHE A 45 -6.15 -6.29 -12.74
N HIS A 46 -6.18 -7.12 -13.78
CA HIS A 46 -5.25 -8.23 -13.90
C HIS A 46 -3.82 -7.73 -14.17
N PRO A 47 -2.81 -8.04 -13.34
CA PRO A 47 -1.44 -7.51 -13.49
C PRO A 47 -0.81 -7.78 -14.87
N LYS A 48 -1.12 -8.94 -15.49
CA LYS A 48 -0.62 -9.29 -16.83
C LYS A 48 -1.36 -8.61 -17.99
N SER A 49 -2.63 -8.24 -17.83
CA SER A 49 -3.43 -7.66 -18.93
C SER A 49 -2.88 -6.30 -19.34
N ILE A 50 -2.16 -5.63 -18.44
CA ILE A 50 -1.56 -4.32 -18.68
C ILE A 50 -0.31 -4.40 -19.56
N VAL A 51 0.42 -5.51 -19.49
CA VAL A 51 1.65 -5.70 -20.30
C VAL A 51 1.30 -5.99 -21.75
N GLU A 52 0.19 -6.68 -22.00
CA GLU A 52 -0.24 -7.09 -23.34
C GLU A 52 -0.90 -5.92 -24.11
N ASP A 53 -1.72 -5.10 -23.44
CA ASP A 53 -2.48 -4.00 -24.08
C ASP A 53 -1.67 -2.73 -24.38
N LEU A 54 -0.43 -2.60 -23.88
CA LEU A 54 0.47 -1.51 -24.28
C LEU A 54 0.82 -1.57 -25.78
N SER A 55 0.52 -2.69 -26.45
CA SER A 55 0.90 -2.95 -27.84
C SER A 55 -0.21 -2.74 -28.88
N VAL A 56 -1.51 -2.66 -28.50
CA VAL A 56 -2.61 -2.54 -29.47
C VAL A 56 -3.73 -1.62 -28.98
N THR A 57 -4.21 -0.79 -29.89
CA THR A 57 -5.36 0.12 -29.75
C THR A 57 -6.61 -0.58 -29.24
N SER A 58 -7.08 -0.24 -28.04
CA SER A 58 -8.47 0.17 -27.66
C SER A 58 -8.77 -0.17 -26.19
N GLY A 59 -8.82 0.83 -25.31
CA GLY A 59 -9.55 0.73 -24.02
C GLY A 59 -8.76 0.26 -22.78
N GLY A 60 -7.61 -0.39 -22.93
CA GLY A 60 -6.84 -0.95 -21.80
C GLY A 60 -7.55 -2.12 -21.10
N PRO A 61 -6.91 -2.75 -20.10
CA PRO A 61 -7.39 -4.00 -19.51
C PRO A 61 -8.78 -3.81 -18.90
N ASP A 62 -9.68 -4.78 -19.08
CA ASP A 62 -11.01 -4.71 -18.49
C ASP A 62 -11.01 -5.14 -17.02
N PRO A 63 -11.76 -4.43 -16.15
CA PRO A 63 -11.93 -4.86 -14.78
C PRO A 63 -12.84 -6.08 -14.71
N ARG A 64 -12.85 -6.73 -13.54
CA ARG A 64 -13.90 -7.71 -13.22
C ARG A 64 -15.25 -7.03 -13.14
N SER A 65 -16.33 -7.76 -13.42
CA SER A 65 -17.68 -7.29 -13.14
C SER A 65 -17.84 -6.96 -11.65
N ASP A 66 -18.57 -5.89 -11.38
CA ASP A 66 -19.05 -5.48 -10.06
C ASP A 66 -19.72 -6.62 -9.27
N LEU A 67 -20.45 -7.52 -9.94
CA LEU A 67 -21.06 -8.71 -9.33
C LEU A 67 -20.04 -9.65 -8.67
N ALA A 68 -18.77 -9.60 -9.07
CA ALA A 68 -17.70 -10.38 -8.43
C ALA A 68 -17.44 -9.95 -6.97
N TYR A 69 -17.93 -8.77 -6.56
CA TYR A 69 -17.80 -8.22 -5.21
C TYR A 69 -19.07 -8.39 -4.37
N GLU A 70 -19.93 -9.34 -4.73
CA GLU A 70 -21.08 -9.74 -3.94
C GLU A 70 -20.88 -11.10 -3.27
N LYS A 71 -21.41 -11.21 -2.05
CA LYS A 71 -21.50 -12.48 -1.32
C LYS A 71 -22.88 -12.60 -0.70
N ASN A 72 -23.60 -13.67 -1.04
CA ASN A 72 -24.97 -13.92 -0.56
C ASN A 72 -25.91 -12.72 -0.77
N GLY A 73 -25.79 -12.02 -1.91
CA GLY A 73 -26.57 -10.82 -2.24
C GLY A 73 -26.23 -9.57 -1.42
N LYS A 74 -25.08 -9.56 -0.72
CA LYS A 74 -24.55 -8.39 -0.02
C LYS A 74 -23.20 -8.00 -0.62
N SER A 75 -23.03 -6.71 -0.90
CA SER A 75 -21.75 -6.16 -1.32
C SER A 75 -20.71 -6.31 -0.20
N ILE A 76 -19.52 -6.80 -0.56
CA ILE A 76 -18.36 -6.89 0.34
C ILE A 76 -17.41 -5.69 0.17
N THR A 77 -17.72 -4.71 -0.69
CA THR A 77 -16.81 -3.60 -1.07
C THR A 77 -16.35 -2.75 0.10
N LYS A 78 -17.16 -2.60 1.15
CA LYS A 78 -16.78 -1.88 2.39
C LYS A 78 -15.62 -2.51 3.16
N SER A 79 -15.33 -3.79 2.93
CA SER A 79 -14.21 -4.52 3.53
C SER A 79 -13.08 -4.77 2.53
N LEU A 80 -13.09 -4.09 1.38
CA LEU A 80 -12.07 -4.22 0.34
C LEU A 80 -11.33 -2.90 0.19
N VAL A 81 -10.05 -2.99 -0.12
CA VAL A 81 -9.19 -1.88 -0.50
C VAL A 81 -8.62 -2.21 -1.88
N GLY A 82 -8.81 -1.31 -2.84
CA GLY A 82 -8.31 -1.52 -4.20
C GLY A 82 -6.81 -1.30 -4.25
N LYS A 83 -6.07 -2.08 -5.03
CA LYS A 83 -4.66 -1.84 -5.36
C LYS A 83 -4.57 -1.41 -6.81
N VAL A 84 -3.86 -0.30 -7.00
CA VAL A 84 -3.50 0.17 -8.33
C VAL A 84 -2.32 -0.63 -8.85
N SER A 85 -2.36 -0.93 -10.13
CA SER A 85 -1.35 -1.73 -10.81
C SER A 85 0.04 -1.10 -10.73
N THR A 86 1.04 -1.91 -10.33
CA THR A 86 2.42 -1.43 -10.09
C THR A 86 3.18 -1.05 -11.36
N THR A 87 2.67 -1.41 -12.54
CA THR A 87 3.26 -1.09 -13.85
C THR A 87 2.94 0.31 -14.33
N ILE A 88 2.00 1.00 -13.67
CA ILE A 88 1.59 2.36 -14.05
C ILE A 88 2.69 3.34 -13.66
N ASP A 89 3.19 4.08 -14.66
CA ASP A 89 4.15 5.16 -14.46
C ASP A 89 3.67 6.44 -15.13
N VAL A 90 3.08 7.32 -14.33
CA VAL A 90 2.53 8.61 -14.76
C VAL A 90 3.58 9.71 -14.84
N ASP A 91 4.81 9.44 -14.41
CA ASP A 91 5.93 10.38 -14.41
C ASP A 91 7.12 9.84 -15.23
N ALA A 92 6.85 8.89 -16.14
CA ALA A 92 7.85 8.36 -17.06
C ALA A 92 8.43 9.45 -17.98
N ASP A 93 9.73 9.33 -18.29
CA ASP A 93 10.42 10.21 -19.25
C ASP A 93 9.80 10.09 -20.65
N ILE A 94 9.42 8.87 -21.02
CA ILE A 94 8.79 8.55 -22.30
C ILE A 94 7.33 9.01 -22.28
N ILE A 95 6.99 9.91 -23.22
CA ILE A 95 5.67 10.54 -23.29
C ILE A 95 4.52 9.55 -23.50
N SER A 96 4.71 8.50 -24.29
CA SER A 96 3.68 7.49 -24.56
C SER A 96 3.34 6.68 -23.30
N ILE A 97 4.36 6.26 -22.54
CA ILE A 97 4.18 5.57 -21.25
C ILE A 97 3.47 6.49 -20.28
N ARG A 98 3.90 7.76 -20.19
CA ARG A 98 3.29 8.76 -19.32
C ARG A 98 1.80 8.99 -19.62
N GLN A 99 1.44 9.13 -20.90
CA GLN A 99 0.05 9.33 -21.32
C GLN A 99 -0.80 8.09 -21.08
N SER A 100 -0.29 6.90 -21.45
CA SER A 100 -0.97 5.63 -21.21
C SER A 100 -1.15 5.35 -19.72
N GLY A 101 -0.11 5.56 -18.92
CA GLY A 101 -0.15 5.43 -17.46
C GLY A 101 -1.17 6.39 -16.83
N ALA A 102 -1.26 7.63 -17.30
CA ALA A 102 -2.25 8.58 -16.81
C ALA A 102 -3.68 8.14 -17.10
N GLN A 103 -3.94 7.62 -18.31
CA GLN A 103 -5.25 7.07 -18.69
C GLN A 103 -5.60 5.85 -17.85
N LEU A 104 -4.65 4.93 -17.67
CA LEU A 104 -4.85 3.72 -16.90
C LEU A 104 -5.08 4.04 -15.42
N LEU A 105 -4.28 4.93 -14.81
CA LEU A 105 -4.48 5.36 -13.43
C LEU A 105 -5.90 5.91 -13.22
N MET A 106 -6.35 6.80 -14.09
CA MET A 106 -7.71 7.36 -13.99
C MET A 106 -8.78 6.27 -14.18
N LYS A 107 -8.58 5.31 -15.10
CA LYS A 107 -9.48 4.16 -15.27
C LYS A 107 -9.59 3.36 -13.98
N GLU A 108 -8.47 3.04 -13.33
CA GLU A 108 -8.47 2.25 -12.09
C GLU A 108 -9.09 3.01 -10.91
N LEU A 109 -8.79 4.30 -10.77
CA LEU A 109 -9.35 5.17 -9.73
C LEU A 109 -10.87 5.34 -9.90
N SER A 110 -11.34 5.64 -11.11
CA SER A 110 -12.77 5.75 -11.39
C SER A 110 -13.51 4.43 -11.19
N TRP A 111 -12.87 3.29 -11.49
CA TRP A 111 -13.45 1.98 -11.20
C TRP A 111 -13.58 1.72 -9.70
N ALA A 112 -12.56 2.07 -8.90
CA ALA A 112 -12.63 1.96 -7.46
C ALA A 112 -13.74 2.83 -6.84
N ALA A 113 -13.88 4.07 -7.33
CA ALA A 113 -14.97 4.97 -6.93
C ALA A 113 -16.35 4.40 -7.32
N HIS A 114 -16.47 3.85 -8.53
CA HIS A 114 -17.70 3.20 -9.00
C HIS A 114 -18.12 2.04 -8.10
N LEU A 115 -17.18 1.20 -7.65
CA LEU A 115 -17.44 0.12 -6.70
C LEU A 115 -17.76 0.61 -5.28
N GLY A 116 -17.56 1.89 -4.98
CA GLY A 116 -17.72 2.47 -3.65
C GLY A 116 -16.69 1.94 -2.65
N LEU A 117 -15.45 1.72 -3.08
CA LEU A 117 -14.38 1.27 -2.19
C LEU A 117 -14.02 2.36 -1.17
N PRO A 118 -13.73 2.00 0.09
CA PRO A 118 -13.31 2.96 1.12
C PRO A 118 -11.95 3.58 0.84
N ALA A 119 -11.03 2.82 0.25
CA ALA A 119 -9.67 3.27 -0.04
C ALA A 119 -9.06 2.57 -1.27
N VAL A 120 -8.07 3.23 -1.86
CA VAL A 120 -7.24 2.71 -2.95
C VAL A 120 -5.76 2.91 -2.62
N ILE A 121 -4.98 1.85 -2.80
CA ILE A 121 -3.54 1.80 -2.58
C ILE A 121 -2.81 2.13 -3.88
N ILE A 122 -1.86 3.06 -3.80
CA ILE A 122 -0.95 3.42 -4.89
C ILE A 122 0.48 3.38 -4.34
N ARG A 123 1.37 2.65 -5.00
CA ARG A 123 2.79 2.63 -4.63
C ARG A 123 3.51 3.81 -5.27
N VAL A 124 4.23 4.59 -4.46
CA VAL A 124 5.06 5.68 -4.95
C VAL A 124 6.48 5.16 -5.20
N ASN A 125 6.88 5.13 -6.46
CA ASN A 125 8.14 4.52 -6.89
C ASN A 125 9.23 5.54 -7.26
N ARG A 126 8.94 6.85 -7.21
CA ARG A 126 9.84 7.91 -7.66
C ARG A 126 10.02 9.00 -6.59
N PRO A 127 11.19 9.66 -6.54
CA PRO A 127 11.43 10.79 -5.65
C PRO A 127 10.54 12.00 -5.89
N THR A 128 10.22 12.26 -7.15
CA THR A 128 9.38 13.37 -7.59
C THR A 128 8.27 12.80 -8.46
N SER A 129 7.03 13.20 -8.21
CA SER A 129 5.87 12.68 -8.95
C SER A 129 4.82 13.77 -9.21
N PRO A 130 5.18 14.80 -10.01
CA PRO A 130 4.31 15.96 -10.25
C PRO A 130 3.04 15.59 -11.04
N ASN A 131 3.10 14.64 -11.98
CA ASN A 131 1.91 14.22 -12.71
C ASN A 131 1.01 13.37 -11.82
N LEU A 132 1.57 12.51 -10.97
CA LEU A 132 0.78 11.80 -9.96
C LEU A 132 0.01 12.79 -9.09
N ALA A 133 0.69 13.79 -8.53
CA ALA A 133 0.06 14.83 -7.71
C ALA A 133 -1.12 15.49 -8.45
N ARG A 134 -0.89 15.94 -9.69
CA ARG A 134 -1.91 16.57 -10.52
C ARG A 134 -3.11 15.66 -10.78
N LEU A 135 -2.87 14.38 -11.08
CA LEU A 135 -3.94 13.41 -11.34
C LEU A 135 -4.76 13.12 -10.08
N LEU A 136 -4.11 12.96 -8.92
CA LEU A 136 -4.79 12.75 -7.64
C LEU A 136 -5.65 13.96 -7.26
N ILE A 137 -5.12 15.18 -7.40
CA ILE A 137 -5.88 16.42 -7.13
C ILE A 137 -7.11 16.49 -8.03
N ASN A 138 -6.94 16.25 -9.33
CA ASN A 138 -8.06 16.27 -10.29
C ASN A 138 -9.11 15.21 -9.97
N PHE A 139 -8.69 14.01 -9.59
CA PHE A 139 -9.59 12.92 -9.21
C PHE A 139 -10.38 13.26 -7.94
N ILE A 140 -9.70 13.59 -6.84
CA ILE A 140 -10.34 13.87 -5.55
C ILE A 140 -11.29 15.07 -5.61
N ARG A 141 -10.94 16.12 -6.37
CA ARG A 141 -11.82 17.28 -6.56
C ARG A 141 -13.03 16.99 -7.47
N GLY A 142 -12.88 16.03 -8.38
CA GLY A 142 -13.94 15.62 -9.31
C GLY A 142 -14.93 14.61 -8.72
N GLU A 143 -14.52 13.90 -7.67
CA GLU A 143 -15.33 12.86 -7.06
C GLU A 143 -16.26 13.38 -5.95
N TYR A 144 -17.53 12.94 -6.01
CA TYR A 144 -18.54 13.29 -5.01
C TYR A 144 -18.53 12.35 -3.81
N THR A 145 -18.04 11.12 -3.99
CA THR A 145 -17.97 10.12 -2.92
C THR A 145 -16.59 10.15 -2.26
N PRO A 146 -16.52 10.18 -0.92
CA PRO A 146 -15.24 10.27 -0.23
C PRO A 146 -14.50 8.93 -0.31
N ILE A 147 -13.52 8.84 -1.22
CA ILE A 147 -12.58 7.73 -1.32
C ILE A 147 -11.22 8.18 -0.78
N LYS A 148 -10.56 7.33 0.03
CA LYS A 148 -9.22 7.61 0.54
C LYS A 148 -8.15 7.06 -0.40
N ILE A 149 -7.04 7.78 -0.53
CA ILE A 149 -5.87 7.33 -1.27
C ILE A 149 -4.77 6.98 -0.28
N TRP A 150 -4.36 5.72 -0.32
CA TRP A 150 -3.34 5.14 0.53
C TRP A 150 -2.05 5.03 -0.26
N LEU A 151 -1.07 5.86 0.08
CA LEU A 151 0.21 5.95 -0.63
C LEU A 151 1.25 5.09 0.07
N VAL A 152 1.78 4.09 -0.63
CA VAL A 152 2.78 3.19 -0.08
C VAL A 152 4.16 3.80 -0.23
N PHE A 153 4.87 3.89 0.89
CA PHE A 153 6.26 4.30 0.95
C PHE A 153 7.09 3.27 1.73
N PRO A 154 8.27 2.88 1.23
CA PRO A 154 9.25 2.17 2.04
C PRO A 154 9.81 3.09 3.12
N MET A 155 10.01 2.59 4.35
CA MET A 155 10.68 3.38 5.38
C MET A 155 12.12 3.73 4.99
N VAL A 156 12.79 2.82 4.28
CA VAL A 156 14.14 2.95 3.73
C VAL A 156 14.26 2.25 2.39
N ILE A 157 15.14 2.75 1.54
CA ILE A 157 15.52 2.09 0.29
C ILE A 157 16.81 1.33 0.56
N ASN A 158 16.77 0.00 0.39
CA ASN A 158 17.99 -0.79 0.37
C ASN A 158 18.64 -0.61 -1.00
N PHE A 159 19.58 0.31 -1.11
CA PHE A 159 20.48 0.33 -2.25
C PHE A 159 21.35 -0.92 -2.15
N ASN A 160 20.98 -1.98 -2.87
CA ASN A 160 21.89 -3.10 -3.14
C ASN A 160 22.98 -2.63 -4.09
N SER A 161 23.84 -1.73 -3.61
CA SER A 161 25.14 -1.47 -4.20
C SER A 161 26.00 -2.65 -3.78
N SER A 162 26.23 -3.56 -4.72
CA SER A 162 27.32 -4.51 -4.65
C SER A 162 28.62 -3.82 -4.20
N ASN A 163 29.16 -4.28 -3.08
CA ASN A 163 30.55 -4.13 -2.65
C ASN A 163 31.07 -2.72 -2.29
N GLU A 164 31.68 -2.67 -1.10
CA GLU A 164 32.74 -1.75 -0.66
C GLU A 164 32.40 -0.24 -0.59
N MET A 165 32.19 0.24 0.64
CA MET A 165 33.02 1.28 1.28
C MET A 165 32.34 1.73 2.59
N GLU A 166 32.85 1.23 3.72
CA GLU A 166 32.83 2.00 4.96
C GLU A 166 33.56 3.34 4.69
N ASN A 167 32.95 4.46 5.13
CA ASN A 167 33.47 5.84 5.01
C ASN A 167 33.36 6.54 3.65
N LYS A 168 32.14 6.74 3.15
CA LYS A 168 31.83 7.98 2.40
C LYS A 168 30.77 8.75 3.17
N GLU A 169 31.11 9.97 3.56
CA GLU A 169 30.13 10.97 4.00
C GLU A 169 29.02 11.02 2.95
N SER A 170 27.80 10.67 3.34
CA SER A 170 26.63 10.74 2.48
C SER A 170 26.55 12.14 1.88
N THR A 171 26.58 12.22 0.55
CA THR A 171 26.54 13.52 -0.13
C THR A 171 25.21 14.22 0.19
N PRO A 172 25.16 15.56 0.25
CA PRO A 172 23.92 16.30 0.54
C PRO A 172 22.75 15.86 -0.35
N ASP A 173 23.03 15.51 -1.61
CA ASP A 173 22.03 15.08 -2.59
C ASP A 173 21.41 13.70 -2.29
N GLU A 174 22.14 12.78 -1.64
CA GLU A 174 21.62 11.46 -1.22
C GLU A 174 20.60 11.58 -0.08
N LEU A 175 20.78 12.58 0.81
CA LEU A 175 19.84 12.87 1.90
C LEU A 175 18.49 13.37 1.38
N PHE A 176 18.47 14.12 0.28
CA PHE A 176 17.24 14.61 -0.38
C PHE A 176 16.47 13.53 -1.15
N CYS A 177 17.03 12.33 -1.31
CA CYS A 177 16.38 11.21 -2.01
C CYS A 177 15.78 10.13 -1.10
N SER A 178 15.69 10.35 0.22
CA SER A 178 15.04 9.37 1.10
C SER A 178 13.52 9.29 0.85
N PRO A 179 12.85 8.14 1.07
CA PRO A 179 11.39 8.00 0.90
C PRO A 179 10.54 9.02 1.67
N TRP A 180 11.00 9.46 2.84
CA TRP A 180 10.33 10.51 3.58
C TRP A 180 10.31 11.86 2.83
N HIS A 181 11.37 12.18 2.09
CA HIS A 181 11.41 13.36 1.22
C HIS A 181 10.49 13.22 0.00
N TRP A 182 10.29 11.99 -0.48
CA TRP A 182 9.34 11.72 -1.57
C TRP A 182 7.92 12.04 -1.11
N TRP A 183 7.57 11.58 0.09
CA TRP A 183 6.31 11.94 0.74
C TRP A 183 6.21 13.45 0.95
N LEU A 184 7.24 14.11 1.52
CA LEU A 184 7.22 15.55 1.76
C LEU A 184 6.99 16.37 0.48
N ASN A 185 7.66 15.98 -0.61
CA ASN A 185 7.48 16.63 -1.91
C ASN A 185 6.04 16.46 -2.40
N LEU A 186 5.56 15.21 -2.43
CA LEU A 186 4.21 14.90 -2.88
C LEU A 186 3.14 15.60 -2.03
N SER A 187 3.26 15.55 -0.70
CA SER A 187 2.32 16.17 0.24
C SER A 187 2.28 17.69 0.11
N THR A 188 3.42 18.33 -0.17
CA THR A 188 3.48 19.77 -0.48
C THR A 188 2.73 20.10 -1.76
N MET A 189 2.86 19.26 -2.80
CA MET A 189 2.15 19.46 -4.07
C MET A 189 0.64 19.20 -3.95
N THR A 190 0.22 18.30 -3.04
CA THR A 190 -1.17 17.88 -2.84
C THR A 190 -1.77 18.43 -1.54
N ALA A 191 -1.30 19.58 -1.05
CA ALA A 191 -1.68 20.11 0.26
C ALA A 191 -3.19 20.35 0.41
N ASP A 192 -3.86 20.67 -0.69
CA ASP A 192 -5.30 20.93 -0.78
C ASP A 192 -6.19 19.68 -0.64
N ILE A 193 -5.63 18.49 -0.84
CA ILE A 193 -6.33 17.21 -0.70
C ILE A 193 -5.74 16.34 0.42
N SER A 194 -4.95 16.93 1.32
CA SER A 194 -4.22 16.23 2.38
C SER A 194 -5.11 15.30 3.22
N ASP A 195 -6.35 15.70 3.52
CA ASP A 195 -7.30 14.87 4.27
C ASP A 195 -7.72 13.58 3.54
N ALA A 196 -7.63 13.55 2.20
CA ALA A 196 -7.95 12.37 1.40
C ALA A 196 -6.77 11.39 1.31
N LEU A 197 -5.56 11.82 1.67
CA LEU A 197 -4.34 11.04 1.56
C LEU A 197 -3.96 10.41 2.90
N GLY A 198 -3.46 9.19 2.86
CA GLY A 198 -2.87 8.51 4.01
C GLY A 198 -1.65 7.71 3.60
N ILE A 199 -0.70 7.53 4.53
CA ILE A 199 0.53 6.79 4.28
C ILE A 199 0.37 5.34 4.71
N VAL A 200 0.72 4.43 3.80
CA VAL A 200 0.99 3.02 4.11
C VAL A 200 2.51 2.88 4.20
N LEU A 201 3.02 2.70 5.41
CA LEU A 201 4.45 2.63 5.67
C LEU A 201 4.91 1.17 5.67
N GLU A 202 5.78 0.82 4.73
CA GLU A 202 6.37 -0.51 4.65
C GLU A 202 7.52 -0.64 5.65
N ILE A 203 7.37 -1.60 6.57
CA ILE A 203 8.34 -1.89 7.63
C ILE A 203 9.47 -2.74 7.05
N PRO A 204 10.73 -2.27 7.09
CA PRO A 204 11.87 -2.98 6.54
C PRO A 204 12.28 -4.15 7.45
N ASN A 205 12.95 -5.16 6.87
CA ASN A 205 13.58 -6.27 7.60
C ASN A 205 14.61 -5.79 8.62
N ASP A 206 15.45 -4.85 8.19
CA ASP A 206 16.43 -4.21 9.04
C ASP A 206 15.96 -2.80 9.37
N LEU A 207 15.69 -2.57 10.66
CA LEU A 207 15.15 -1.30 11.13
C LEU A 207 16.22 -0.21 11.05
N PRO A 208 15.89 0.97 10.50
CA PRO A 208 16.84 2.07 10.43
C PRO A 208 17.03 2.74 11.80
N ASN A 209 17.97 3.69 11.84
CA ASN A 209 18.21 4.50 13.02
C ASN A 209 16.94 5.26 13.45
N GLU A 210 16.84 5.54 14.75
CA GLU A 210 15.70 6.24 15.35
C GLU A 210 15.39 7.58 14.67
N SER A 211 16.39 8.31 14.18
CA SER A 211 16.21 9.58 13.46
C SER A 211 15.46 9.45 12.11
N VAL A 212 15.47 8.26 11.50
CA VAL A 212 14.70 7.96 10.29
C VAL A 212 13.27 7.58 10.69
N ILE A 213 13.12 6.71 11.69
CA ILE A 213 11.82 6.26 12.19
C ILE A 213 11.01 7.45 12.72
N SER A 214 11.67 8.35 13.48
CA SER A 214 11.00 9.43 14.19
C SER A 214 10.31 10.43 13.27
N ARG A 215 10.81 10.59 12.04
CA ARG A 215 10.21 11.46 11.02
C ARG A 215 8.79 11.03 10.66
N TRP A 216 8.55 9.72 10.61
CA TRP A 216 7.24 9.17 10.23
C TRP A 216 6.17 9.31 11.31
N PHE A 217 6.52 9.57 12.57
CA PHE A 217 5.52 9.79 13.63
C PHE A 217 4.79 11.13 13.50
N SER A 218 5.32 12.07 12.71
CA SER A 218 4.69 13.37 12.44
C SER A 218 3.83 13.36 11.17
N GLU A 219 3.74 12.21 10.50
CA GLU A 219 3.05 12.07 9.22
C GLU A 219 1.73 11.28 9.36
N PRO A 220 0.77 11.45 8.43
CA PRO A 220 -0.54 10.76 8.47
C PRO A 220 -0.43 9.28 8.08
N VAL A 221 0.29 8.49 8.87
CA VAL A 221 0.42 7.04 8.70
C VAL A 221 -0.91 6.36 9.06
N VAL A 222 -1.63 5.86 8.06
CA VAL A 222 -2.91 5.17 8.27
C VAL A 222 -2.72 3.67 8.40
N CYS A 223 -1.61 3.16 7.88
CA CYS A 223 -1.35 1.74 7.84
C CYS A 223 0.14 1.38 7.90
N LEU A 224 0.46 0.26 8.54
CA LEU A 224 1.77 -0.37 8.48
C LEU A 224 1.69 -1.61 7.61
N LEU A 225 2.54 -1.69 6.58
CA LEU A 225 2.69 -2.87 5.73
C LEU A 225 3.83 -3.74 6.27
N ILE A 226 3.50 -4.97 6.65
CA ILE A 226 4.41 -5.92 7.30
C ILE A 226 4.53 -7.17 6.44
N ASP A 227 5.72 -7.48 5.96
CA ASP A 227 6.00 -8.74 5.26
C ASP A 227 5.93 -9.92 6.26
N THR A 228 5.19 -10.96 5.88
CA THR A 228 5.24 -12.29 6.53
C THR A 228 6.64 -12.83 6.82
N GLN A 229 7.65 -12.47 6.02
CA GLN A 229 9.05 -12.89 6.21
C GLN A 229 9.69 -12.33 7.49
N LEU A 230 9.12 -11.26 8.06
CA LEU A 230 9.58 -10.67 9.32
C LEU A 230 9.31 -11.57 10.54
N PHE A 231 8.38 -12.52 10.43
CA PHE A 231 7.96 -13.34 11.55
C PHE A 231 8.96 -14.48 11.81
N LEU A 232 9.46 -14.53 13.03
CA LEU A 232 10.30 -15.60 13.55
C LEU A 232 9.44 -16.67 14.20
N THR A 233 9.90 -17.92 14.23
CA THR A 233 9.20 -18.99 14.96
C THR A 233 9.69 -19.03 16.41
N ASN A 234 8.77 -18.94 17.39
CA ASN A 234 9.13 -19.11 18.80
C ASN A 234 9.33 -20.60 19.16
N SER A 235 9.78 -20.88 20.39
CA SER A 235 9.98 -22.25 20.89
C SER A 235 8.72 -23.12 20.91
N LYS A 236 7.53 -22.51 20.79
CA LYS A 236 6.23 -23.18 20.73
C LYS A 236 5.70 -23.32 19.29
N GLY A 237 6.47 -22.95 18.28
CA GLY A 237 6.07 -23.05 16.87
C GLY A 237 5.20 -21.90 16.36
N TYR A 238 4.94 -20.86 17.15
CA TYR A 238 4.12 -19.72 16.73
C TYR A 238 4.96 -18.61 16.10
N PRO A 239 4.45 -17.94 15.04
CA PRO A 239 5.10 -16.78 14.45
C PRO A 239 5.06 -15.59 15.43
N VAL A 240 6.21 -14.96 15.64
CA VAL A 240 6.41 -13.81 16.51
C VAL A 240 7.33 -12.80 15.83
N LEU A 241 7.05 -11.51 15.99
CA LEU A 241 7.94 -10.46 15.50
C LEU A 241 9.17 -10.31 16.41
N PRO A 242 10.33 -9.86 15.90
CA PRO A 242 11.46 -9.46 16.73
C PRO A 242 11.08 -8.36 17.73
N LYS A 243 11.72 -8.32 18.90
CA LYS A 243 11.42 -7.32 19.95
C LYS A 243 11.55 -5.87 19.46
N SER A 244 12.52 -5.60 18.60
CA SER A 244 12.73 -4.28 17.99
C SER A 244 11.53 -3.85 17.12
N HIS A 245 11.00 -4.77 16.31
CA HIS A 245 9.83 -4.54 15.47
C HIS A 245 8.56 -4.36 16.32
N GLN A 246 8.37 -5.21 17.33
CA GLN A 246 7.26 -5.06 18.28
C GLN A 246 7.26 -3.68 18.95
N TYR A 247 8.44 -3.18 19.34
CA TYR A 247 8.59 -1.87 19.95
C TYR A 247 8.14 -0.73 19.02
N ILE A 248 8.58 -0.74 17.76
CA ILE A 248 8.22 0.29 16.78
C ILE A 248 6.72 0.23 16.43
N ILE A 249 6.19 -0.96 16.17
CA ILE A 249 4.77 -1.17 15.87
C ILE A 249 3.90 -0.65 17.02
N ASN A 250 4.27 -0.95 18.26
CA ASN A 250 3.56 -0.43 19.43
C ASN A 250 3.63 1.09 19.55
N ARG A 251 4.72 1.72 19.12
CA ARG A 251 4.83 3.19 19.09
C ARG A 251 3.92 3.81 18.05
N PHE A 252 3.88 3.25 16.84
CA PHE A 252 2.92 3.69 15.82
C PHE A 252 1.50 3.53 16.32
N PHE A 253 1.13 2.38 16.90
CA PHE A 253 -0.22 2.21 17.46
C PHE A 253 -0.58 3.27 18.50
N LYS A 254 0.34 3.68 19.38
CA LYS A 254 0.09 4.75 20.36
C LYS A 254 -0.17 6.11 19.72
N VAL A 255 0.58 6.46 18.69
CA VAL A 255 0.42 7.73 17.96
C VAL A 255 -0.89 7.73 17.16
N LEU A 256 -1.27 6.58 16.63
CA LEU A 256 -2.42 6.42 15.75
C LEU A 256 -3.76 6.21 16.49
N MET A 257 -3.76 6.13 17.83
CA MET A 257 -4.97 5.94 18.65
C MET A 257 -6.02 7.07 18.56
N SER A 258 -5.75 8.16 17.83
CA SER A 258 -6.75 9.20 17.53
C SER A 258 -7.57 8.92 16.25
N SER A 259 -7.17 7.96 15.41
CA SER A 259 -7.78 7.68 14.10
C SER A 259 -7.71 6.18 13.81
N HIS A 260 -8.86 5.50 13.73
CA HIS A 260 -9.03 4.06 13.40
C HIS A 260 -7.87 3.46 12.58
N THR A 261 -6.98 2.73 13.24
CA THR A 261 -5.73 2.24 12.64
C THR A 261 -5.92 0.89 11.97
N PHE A 262 -5.33 0.73 10.78
CA PHE A 262 -5.29 -0.54 10.06
C PHE A 262 -3.85 -1.07 10.04
N LEU A 263 -3.63 -2.34 10.35
CA LEU A 263 -2.37 -3.04 10.12
C LEU A 263 -2.55 -3.90 8.87
N LEU A 264 -1.74 -3.71 7.84
CA LEU A 264 -1.80 -4.50 6.63
C LEU A 264 -0.68 -5.56 6.69
N MET A 265 -1.08 -6.82 6.69
CA MET A 265 -0.14 -7.92 6.54
C MET A 265 -0.03 -8.28 5.07
N ASP A 266 1.19 -8.25 4.55
CA ASP A 266 1.49 -8.70 3.19
C ASP A 266 1.66 -10.22 3.16
N ILE A 267 1.17 -10.88 2.10
CA ILE A 267 1.55 -12.24 1.76
C ILE A 267 2.55 -12.17 0.59
N ILE A 268 3.85 -12.00 0.88
CA ILE A 268 4.87 -12.18 -0.16
C ILE A 268 5.29 -13.65 -0.25
N LYS A 269 4.80 -14.29 -1.34
CA LYS A 269 5.43 -15.38 -2.12
C LYS A 269 5.99 -16.59 -1.35
N ARG A 270 5.15 -17.37 -0.65
CA ARG A 270 5.54 -18.75 -0.30
C ARG A 270 4.44 -19.83 -0.35
N PHE A 271 3.32 -19.58 -1.03
CA PHE A 271 2.31 -20.61 -1.34
C PHE A 271 2.12 -20.80 -2.86
N CYS A 272 3.20 -20.73 -3.64
CA CYS A 272 3.23 -21.23 -5.03
C CYS A 272 4.20 -22.42 -5.22
N TYR A 273 4.67 -23.02 -4.14
CA TYR A 273 5.35 -24.33 -4.19
C TYR A 273 4.92 -25.14 -2.97
N LEU A 274 3.74 -25.76 -3.07
CA LEU A 274 3.42 -27.09 -2.53
C LEU A 274 2.20 -27.61 -3.31
#